data_AF-A0A485LPZ7-F1
#
_entry.id   AF-A0A485LPZ7-F1
#
_cell.length_a   1.000
_cell.length_b   1.000
_cell.length_c   1.000
_cell.angle_alpha   90.00
_cell.angle_beta   90.00
_cell.angle_gamma   90.00
#
_symmetry.space_group_name_H-M   'P 1'
#
loop_
_entity.id
_entity.type
_entity.pdbx_description
1 polymer ?
#
loop_
_entity_poly.entity_id
_entity_poly.type
_entity_poly.pdbx_seq_one_letter_code
_entity_poly.pdbx_strand_id
1 'polypeptide(L)'
;MHLRWAVQLEQKQTKARILPCTNAAEAVFTFSTPMAETTHGVVTRRPLCDPAALAIAKLAMSDLRQALELYYSVADFDDTYPLQFELASCMFALRELDGAHEVLDAAIQVVKGNEERAQATHLRGLVYKFQDVPVRAMKYAKEAIDVDHSSSAVVEYVELVLASGCARTAVSYLSTLIMSFDKPGSHLECLMRLVRARIYTRWPSQGAGAVEAMKDMKYILKFERKNKDTLAEMKFLQACLAAPQVYPSKILRAFMQTTESKKSDTSTANPTRLDIRQDIPVDVWVEAIAMRLAANIERHFEANHRCYYIAEAKFIASSL
;
A
#
# COMPACT_ATOMS: atom_id res chain seq x y z
N MET A 1 -14.13 15.51 20.46
CA MET A 1 -14.99 16.24 19.49
C MET A 1 -14.18 17.12 18.53
N HIS A 2 -13.26 17.96 19.04
CA HIS A 2 -12.44 18.87 18.22
C HIS A 2 -11.56 18.17 17.18
N LEU A 3 -10.88 17.05 17.51
CA LEU A 3 -10.03 16.33 16.56
C LEU A 3 -10.81 15.82 15.34
N ARG A 4 -12.00 15.26 15.55
CA ARG A 4 -12.89 14.84 14.46
C ARG A 4 -13.23 16.01 13.52
N TRP A 5 -13.41 17.21 14.06
CA TRP A 5 -13.66 18.40 13.25
C TRP A 5 -12.42 18.83 12.45
N ALA A 6 -11.23 18.80 13.06
CA ALA A 6 -9.96 19.03 12.37
C ALA A 6 -9.77 18.07 11.19
N VAL A 7 -10.03 16.77 11.41
CA VAL A 7 -9.96 15.75 10.35
C VAL A 7 -10.97 16.01 9.24
N GLN A 8 -12.22 16.37 9.58
CA GLN A 8 -13.22 16.70 8.57
C GLN A 8 -12.84 17.94 7.75
N LEU A 9 -12.22 18.94 8.38
CA LEU A 9 -11.74 20.15 7.72
C LEU A 9 -10.60 19.81 6.74
N GLU A 10 -9.59 19.07 7.18
CA GLU A 10 -8.49 18.56 6.35
C GLU A 10 -9.03 17.76 5.17
N GLN A 11 -9.95 16.83 5.40
CA GLN A 11 -10.54 16.00 4.33
C GLN A 11 -11.29 16.84 3.31
N LYS A 12 -12.03 17.88 3.73
CA LYS A 12 -12.74 18.79 2.81
C LYS A 12 -11.75 19.56 1.94
N GLN A 13 -10.66 20.05 2.52
CA GLN A 13 -9.63 20.78 1.77
C GLN A 13 -8.81 19.87 0.85
N THR A 14 -8.45 18.67 1.32
CA THR A 14 -7.64 17.70 0.57
C THR A 14 -8.43 17.07 -0.57
N LYS A 15 -9.75 16.87 -0.44
CA LYS A 15 -10.61 16.47 -1.57
C LYS A 15 -10.55 17.45 -2.74
N ALA A 16 -10.33 18.74 -2.48
CA ALA A 16 -10.13 19.74 -3.52
C ALA A 16 -8.74 19.65 -4.19
N ARG A 17 -7.81 18.89 -3.61
CA ARG A 17 -6.39 18.82 -4.00
C ARG A 17 -5.92 17.40 -4.34
N ILE A 18 -6.82 16.46 -4.67
CA ILE A 18 -6.41 15.10 -5.04
C ILE A 18 -5.53 15.18 -6.30
N LEU A 19 -4.22 15.22 -6.08
CA LEU A 19 -3.22 15.08 -7.12
C LEU A 19 -3.33 13.65 -7.65
N PRO A 20 -3.20 13.44 -8.98
CA PRO A 20 -3.15 12.10 -9.53
C PRO A 20 -2.04 11.30 -8.83
N CYS A 21 -2.40 10.14 -8.26
CA CYS A 21 -1.43 9.25 -7.61
C CYS A 21 -0.27 8.97 -8.55
N THR A 22 0.94 9.32 -8.13
CA THR A 22 2.13 9.27 -8.99
C THR A 22 2.81 7.91 -8.96
N ASN A 23 2.52 7.06 -7.98
CA ASN A 23 3.08 5.71 -7.86
C ASN A 23 1.99 4.61 -7.94
N ALA A 24 2.40 3.44 -8.44
CA ALA A 24 1.49 2.30 -8.64
C ALA A 24 0.99 1.70 -7.31
N ALA A 25 1.73 1.89 -6.21
CA ALA A 25 1.44 1.31 -4.90
C ALA A 25 0.28 2.04 -4.23
N GLU A 26 0.31 3.36 -4.22
CA GLU A 26 -0.78 4.21 -3.71
C GLU A 26 -2.06 3.98 -4.50
N ALA A 27 -1.96 3.77 -5.82
CA ALA A 27 -3.11 3.48 -6.68
C ALA A 27 -3.81 2.14 -6.35
N VAL A 28 -3.19 1.25 -5.57
CA VAL A 28 -3.86 0.05 -5.02
C VAL A 28 -4.88 0.46 -3.94
N PHE A 29 -4.59 1.52 -3.20
CA PHE A 29 -5.33 1.93 -2.00
C PHE A 29 -6.21 3.17 -2.22
N THR A 30 -6.41 3.61 -3.48
CA THR A 30 -7.35 4.68 -3.81
C THR A 30 -8.79 4.16 -3.85
N PHE A 31 -9.62 4.52 -2.88
CA PHE A 31 -11.03 4.12 -2.84
C PHE A 31 -11.94 5.31 -3.15
N SER A 32 -12.98 5.09 -3.95
CA SER A 32 -13.99 6.10 -4.31
C SER A 32 -14.86 6.52 -3.14
N THR A 33 -15.04 5.60 -2.19
CA THR A 33 -15.76 5.85 -0.94
C THR A 33 -14.72 5.82 0.18
N PRO A 34 -14.67 6.84 1.05
CA PRO A 34 -13.88 6.75 2.26
C PRO A 34 -14.28 5.48 2.97
N MET A 35 -13.32 4.64 3.35
CA MET A 35 -13.61 3.49 4.20
C MET A 35 -14.36 4.02 5.42
N ALA A 36 -15.61 3.61 5.59
CA ALA A 36 -16.41 4.00 6.73
C ALA A 36 -15.86 3.26 7.94
N GLU A 37 -14.74 3.72 8.48
CA GLU A 37 -14.25 3.25 9.75
C GLU A 37 -15.25 3.69 10.82
N THR A 38 -15.93 2.70 11.41
CA THR A 38 -16.78 2.84 12.60
C THR A 38 -15.98 3.35 13.81
N THR A 39 -14.65 3.21 13.75
CA THR A 39 -13.69 3.76 14.71
C THR A 39 -13.44 5.25 14.44
N HIS A 40 -14.47 6.04 14.74
CA HIS A 40 -14.33 7.42 15.23
C HIS A 40 -13.51 8.40 14.39
N GLY A 41 -13.43 8.30 13.06
CA GLY A 41 -13.09 9.45 12.19
C GLY A 41 -11.79 10.22 12.51
N VAL A 42 -10.84 9.62 13.23
CA VAL A 42 -9.70 10.33 13.85
C VAL A 42 -8.38 9.90 13.24
N VAL A 43 -8.29 8.69 12.69
CA VAL A 43 -7.07 8.26 12.01
C VAL A 43 -7.14 8.67 10.55
N THR A 44 -6.87 9.95 10.29
CA THR A 44 -6.23 10.26 9.01
C THR A 44 -5.00 9.37 8.95
N ARG A 45 -4.83 8.55 7.90
CA ARG A 45 -3.62 7.72 7.72
C ARG A 45 -2.32 8.53 7.60
N ARG A 46 -2.39 9.84 7.86
CA ARG A 46 -1.35 10.85 7.74
C ARG A 46 -1.58 11.93 8.80
N PRO A 47 -0.52 12.54 9.35
CA PRO A 47 -0.63 13.76 10.14
C PRO A 47 -1.33 14.90 9.37
N LEU A 48 -1.92 15.84 10.11
CA LEU A 48 -2.60 17.00 9.53
C LEU A 48 -1.59 17.96 8.89
N CYS A 49 -2.04 18.66 7.86
CA CYS A 49 -1.23 19.61 7.10
C CYS A 49 -1.89 20.99 6.98
N ASP A 50 -3.23 21.07 7.06
CA ASP A 50 -3.97 22.33 7.03
C ASP A 50 -3.75 23.14 8.31
N PRO A 51 -3.34 24.42 8.22
CA PRO A 51 -3.11 25.27 9.39
C PRO A 51 -4.31 25.40 10.33
N ALA A 52 -5.54 25.45 9.79
CA ALA A 52 -6.74 25.56 10.62
C ALA A 52 -7.05 24.23 11.34
N ALA A 53 -6.91 23.10 10.65
CA ALA A 53 -7.01 21.77 11.27
C ALA A 53 -5.96 21.58 12.38
N LEU A 54 -4.72 22.00 12.15
CA LEU A 54 -3.64 21.96 13.14
C LEU A 54 -3.96 22.81 14.37
N ALA A 55 -4.52 24.02 14.20
CA ALA A 55 -4.92 24.87 15.32
C ALA A 55 -6.02 24.22 16.18
N ILE A 56 -7.02 23.61 15.55
CA ILE A 56 -8.10 22.88 16.25
C ILE A 56 -7.53 21.65 16.97
N ALA A 57 -6.61 20.90 16.36
CA ALA A 57 -5.98 19.75 16.98
C ALA A 57 -5.11 20.12 18.19
N LYS A 58 -4.41 21.27 18.16
CA LYS A 58 -3.67 21.79 19.32
C LYS A 58 -4.58 22.13 20.49
N LEU A 59 -5.71 22.77 20.22
CA LEU A 59 -6.72 23.05 21.26
C LEU A 59 -7.24 21.74 21.85
N ALA A 60 -7.61 20.77 21.00
CA ALA A 60 -8.06 19.45 21.43
C ALA A 60 -7.04 18.75 22.34
N MET A 61 -5.76 18.79 21.97
CA MET A 61 -4.68 18.20 22.76
C MET A 61 -4.54 18.86 24.13
N SER A 62 -4.65 20.19 24.20
CA SER A 62 -4.62 20.94 25.47
C SER A 62 -5.77 20.54 26.38
N ASP A 63 -7.00 20.49 25.84
CA ASP A 63 -8.19 20.09 26.59
C ASP A 63 -8.06 18.64 27.11
N LEU A 64 -7.55 17.73 26.27
CA LEU A 64 -7.35 16.32 26.65
C LEU A 64 -6.30 16.14 27.72
N ARG A 65 -5.19 16.89 27.69
CA ARG A 65 -4.18 16.88 28.76
C ARG A 65 -4.78 17.33 30.09
N GLN A 66 -5.50 18.46 30.09
CA GLN A 66 -6.16 18.94 31.30
C GLN A 66 -7.21 17.96 31.83
N ALA A 67 -8.00 17.36 30.94
CA ALA A 67 -8.98 16.34 31.31
C ALA A 67 -8.29 15.13 31.96
N LEU A 68 -7.17 14.67 31.40
CA LEU A 68 -6.42 13.53 31.92
C LEU A 68 -5.78 13.83 33.29
N GLU A 69 -5.24 15.04 33.50
CA GLU A 69 -4.73 15.49 34.80
C GLU A 69 -5.81 15.50 35.88
N LEU A 70 -6.98 16.07 35.56
CA LEU A 70 -8.13 16.06 36.47
C LEU A 70 -8.61 14.63 36.74
N TYR A 71 -8.60 13.77 35.72
CA TYR A 71 -8.99 12.37 35.86
C TYR A 71 -8.08 11.62 36.84
N TYR A 72 -6.76 11.80 36.73
CA TYR A 72 -5.81 11.19 37.67
C TYR A 72 -5.91 11.74 39.10
N SER A 73 -6.44 12.94 39.29
CA SER A 73 -6.66 13.52 40.61
C SER A 73 -7.83 12.89 41.38
N VAL A 74 -8.74 12.19 40.67
CA VAL A 74 -9.93 11.55 41.25
C VAL A 74 -9.70 10.04 41.25
N ALA A 75 -9.23 9.52 42.38
CA ALA A 75 -8.55 8.22 42.55
C ALA A 75 -9.33 6.92 42.23
N ASP A 76 -10.50 6.98 41.58
CA ASP A 76 -11.44 5.85 41.49
C ASP A 76 -11.86 5.46 40.07
N PHE A 77 -11.13 5.88 39.04
CA PHE A 77 -11.48 5.55 37.67
C PHE A 77 -10.46 4.62 36.99
N ASP A 78 -10.92 3.40 36.71
CA ASP A 78 -10.14 2.32 36.08
C ASP A 78 -9.93 2.48 34.56
N ASP A 79 -10.69 3.35 33.88
CA ASP A 79 -10.71 3.38 32.41
C ASP A 79 -10.30 4.74 31.84
N THR A 80 -8.98 4.95 31.75
CA THR A 80 -8.38 6.12 31.10
C THR A 80 -8.17 5.95 29.60
N TYR A 81 -8.48 4.76 29.04
CA TYR A 81 -8.18 4.42 27.66
C TYR A 81 -8.75 5.44 26.66
N PRO A 82 -10.05 5.83 26.72
CA PRO A 82 -10.61 6.75 25.72
C PRO A 82 -9.89 8.09 25.67
N LEU A 83 -9.49 8.63 26.84
CA LEU A 83 -8.77 9.90 26.92
C LEU A 83 -7.34 9.78 26.39
N GLN A 84 -6.64 8.71 26.78
CA GLN A 84 -5.26 8.46 26.33
C GLN A 84 -5.21 8.20 24.81
N PHE A 85 -6.12 7.38 24.28
CA PHE A 85 -6.18 7.09 22.85
C PHE A 85 -6.47 8.34 22.00
N GLU A 86 -7.43 9.18 22.43
CA GLU A 86 -7.72 10.45 21.75
C GLU A 86 -6.55 11.46 21.86
N LEU A 87 -5.86 11.48 23.01
CA LEU A 87 -4.67 12.31 23.20
C LEU A 87 -3.53 11.87 22.27
N ALA A 88 -3.22 10.57 22.23
CA ALA A 88 -2.24 10.01 21.32
C ALA A 88 -2.59 10.29 19.86
N SER A 89 -3.87 10.21 19.50
CA SER A 89 -4.36 10.53 18.16
C SER A 89 -4.15 12.00 17.81
N CYS A 90 -4.40 12.93 18.73
CA CYS A 90 -4.07 14.35 18.55
C CYS A 90 -2.56 14.56 18.34
N MET A 91 -1.74 13.91 19.17
CA MET A 91 -0.28 14.03 19.10
C MET A 91 0.25 13.48 17.77
N PHE A 92 -0.24 12.34 17.32
CA PHE A 92 0.05 11.81 15.98
C PHE A 92 -0.36 12.79 14.88
N ALA A 93 -1.58 13.33 14.94
CA ALA A 93 -2.09 14.32 13.99
C ALA A 93 -1.21 15.59 13.93
N LEU A 94 -0.61 15.98 15.05
CA LEU A 94 0.30 17.13 15.17
C LEU A 94 1.77 16.81 14.89
N ARG A 95 2.11 15.56 14.55
CA ARG A 95 3.49 15.05 14.40
C ARG A 95 4.33 15.06 15.68
N GLU A 96 3.70 15.07 16.85
CA GLU A 96 4.36 14.83 18.15
C GLU A 96 4.53 13.31 18.37
N LEU A 97 5.31 12.65 17.50
CA LEU A 97 5.35 11.20 17.35
C LEU A 97 5.89 10.47 18.60
N ASP A 98 6.91 11.02 19.26
CA ASP A 98 7.51 10.39 20.45
C ASP A 98 6.52 10.38 21.62
N GLY A 99 5.88 11.52 21.90
CA GLY A 99 4.87 11.58 22.95
C GLY A 99 3.60 10.79 22.60
N ALA A 100 3.25 10.66 21.31
CA ALA A 100 2.17 9.76 20.89
C ALA A 100 2.47 8.29 21.27
N HIS A 101 3.72 7.82 21.12
CA HIS A 101 4.12 6.47 21.55
C HIS A 101 3.97 6.28 23.06
N GLU A 102 4.45 7.23 23.86
CA GLU A 102 4.39 7.15 25.32
C GLU A 102 2.94 7.02 25.81
N VAL A 103 2.04 7.84 25.25
CA VAL A 103 0.61 7.81 25.60
C VAL A 103 -0.05 6.51 25.11
N LEU A 104 0.33 5.98 23.94
CA LEU A 104 -0.17 4.69 23.43
C LEU A 104 0.28 3.51 24.26
N ASP A 105 1.53 3.52 24.75
CA ASP A 105 2.02 2.48 25.64
C ASP A 105 1.21 2.44 26.94
N ALA A 106 0.85 3.60 27.50
CA ALA A 106 -0.05 3.68 28.65
C ALA A 106 -1.47 3.18 28.30
N ALA A 107 -2.02 3.60 27.15
CA ALA A 107 -3.36 3.21 26.69
C ALA A 107 -3.50 1.69 26.51
N ILE A 108 -2.51 1.05 25.90
CA ILE A 108 -2.49 -0.40 25.66
C ILE A 108 -2.39 -1.20 26.97
N GLN A 109 -1.80 -0.64 28.02
CA GLN A 109 -1.70 -1.32 29.32
C GLN A 109 -3.03 -1.34 30.08
N VAL A 110 -3.86 -0.31 29.94
CA VAL A 110 -5.12 -0.19 30.68
C VAL A 110 -6.32 -0.74 29.91
N VAL A 111 -6.20 -0.91 28.59
CA VAL A 111 -7.30 -1.37 27.73
C VAL A 111 -7.70 -2.83 28.02
N LYS A 112 -9.00 -3.04 28.24
CA LYS A 112 -9.59 -4.36 28.54
C LYS A 112 -10.15 -5.06 27.30
N GLY A 113 -10.66 -4.30 26.32
CA GLY A 113 -11.27 -4.84 25.10
C GLY A 113 -10.25 -5.10 23.97
N ASN A 114 -10.54 -6.12 23.15
CA ASN A 114 -9.70 -6.47 22.00
C ASN A 114 -9.79 -5.42 20.88
N GLU A 115 -10.98 -4.89 20.61
CA GLU A 115 -11.19 -3.89 19.56
C GLU A 115 -10.36 -2.63 19.86
N GLU A 116 -10.49 -2.10 21.08
CA GLU A 116 -9.74 -0.94 21.55
C GLU A 116 -8.22 -1.21 21.56
N ARG A 117 -7.81 -2.41 21.99
CA ARG A 117 -6.39 -2.80 21.92
C ARG A 117 -5.89 -2.81 20.48
N ALA A 118 -6.64 -3.37 19.54
CA ALA A 118 -6.28 -3.40 18.13
C ALA A 118 -6.21 -1.98 17.55
N GLN A 119 -7.10 -1.08 17.93
CA GLN A 119 -7.06 0.33 17.52
C GLN A 119 -5.78 1.04 18.00
N ALA A 120 -5.44 0.93 19.29
CA ALA A 120 -4.23 1.54 19.84
C ALA A 120 -2.95 0.93 19.24
N THR A 121 -2.89 -0.39 19.10
CA THR A 121 -1.78 -1.09 18.45
C THR A 121 -1.64 -0.69 16.98
N HIS A 122 -2.75 -0.51 16.25
CA HIS A 122 -2.72 -0.04 14.87
C HIS A 122 -2.21 1.40 14.77
N LEU A 123 -2.69 2.31 15.63
CA LEU A 123 -2.21 3.69 15.67
C LEU A 123 -0.70 3.75 15.99
N ARG A 124 -0.21 2.89 16.89
CA ARG A 124 1.22 2.76 17.16
C ARG A 124 2.02 2.34 15.92
N GLY A 125 1.48 1.42 15.12
CA GLY A 125 2.05 1.05 13.82
C GLY A 125 2.16 2.25 12.87
N LEU A 126 1.14 3.12 12.82
CA LEU A 126 1.18 4.34 12.04
C LEU A 126 2.22 5.34 12.55
N VAL A 127 2.36 5.53 13.86
CA VAL A 127 3.42 6.39 14.42
C VAL A 127 4.80 5.91 13.93
N TYR A 128 5.08 4.60 13.97
CA TYR A 128 6.33 4.04 13.45
C TYR A 128 6.51 4.22 11.94
N LYS A 129 5.43 4.11 11.16
CA LYS A 129 5.46 4.41 9.72
C LYS A 129 5.92 5.84 9.46
N PHE A 130 5.40 6.82 10.21
CA PHE A 130 5.76 8.23 10.04
C PHE A 130 7.10 8.61 10.65
N GLN A 131 7.69 7.76 11.49
CA GLN A 131 9.08 7.83 11.93
C GLN A 131 10.06 7.14 10.96
N ASP A 132 9.58 6.64 9.82
CA ASP A 132 10.37 5.89 8.84
C ASP A 132 11.02 4.61 9.42
N VAL A 133 10.28 3.91 10.29
CA VAL A 133 10.68 2.62 10.89
C VAL A 133 9.75 1.49 10.41
N PRO A 134 9.79 1.13 9.11
CA PRO A 134 8.77 0.29 8.46
C PRO A 134 8.69 -1.13 9.04
N VAL A 135 9.80 -1.69 9.53
CA VAL A 135 9.81 -3.03 10.14
C VAL A 135 8.95 -3.08 11.41
N ARG A 136 9.04 -2.04 12.25
CA ARG A 136 8.19 -1.92 13.44
C ARG A 136 6.75 -1.61 13.07
N ALA A 137 6.53 -0.74 12.09
CA ALA A 137 5.20 -0.44 11.58
C ALA A 137 4.48 -1.72 11.12
N MET A 138 5.15 -2.57 10.34
CA MET A 138 4.62 -3.86 9.88
C MET A 138 4.31 -4.81 11.05
N LYS A 139 5.19 -4.86 12.06
CA LYS A 139 4.97 -5.68 13.26
C LYS A 139 3.66 -5.30 13.96
N TYR A 140 3.48 -4.01 14.27
CA TYR A 140 2.30 -3.55 15.01
C TYR A 140 1.02 -3.59 14.16
N ALA A 141 1.11 -3.32 12.85
CA ALA A 141 -0.03 -3.52 11.96
C ALA A 141 -0.47 -4.99 11.98
N LYS A 142 0.47 -5.94 11.92
CA LYS A 142 0.14 -7.37 12.02
C LYS A 142 -0.45 -7.75 13.37
N GLU A 143 0.12 -7.25 14.47
CA GLU A 143 -0.39 -7.49 15.82
C GLU A 143 -1.84 -7.00 15.97
N ALA A 144 -2.18 -5.82 15.43
CA ALA A 144 -3.56 -5.34 15.43
C ALA A 144 -4.52 -6.23 14.62
N ILE A 145 -4.05 -6.84 13.52
CA ILE A 145 -4.84 -7.79 12.72
C ILE A 145 -5.06 -9.09 13.50
N ASP A 146 -4.06 -9.55 14.23
CA ASP A 146 -4.14 -10.79 15.02
C ASP A 146 -5.08 -10.64 16.23
N VAL A 147 -5.29 -9.41 16.73
CA VAL A 147 -6.19 -9.13 17.87
C VAL A 147 -7.66 -9.01 17.47
N ASP A 148 -7.99 -8.27 16.40
CA ASP A 148 -9.39 -7.95 16.05
C ASP A 148 -9.69 -7.97 14.53
N HIS A 149 -8.76 -8.47 13.71
CA HIS A 149 -8.91 -8.48 12.25
C HIS A 149 -9.24 -7.09 11.65
N SER A 150 -8.69 -6.03 12.25
CA SER A 150 -8.95 -4.65 11.85
C SER A 150 -8.67 -4.43 10.36
N SER A 151 -9.72 -4.02 9.62
CA SER A 151 -9.63 -3.78 8.18
C SER A 151 -8.56 -2.76 7.79
N SER A 152 -8.43 -1.71 8.59
CA SER A 152 -7.46 -0.64 8.42
C SER A 152 -6.05 -1.15 8.61
N ALA A 153 -5.83 -1.97 9.65
CA ALA A 153 -4.55 -2.59 9.91
C ALA A 153 -4.13 -3.55 8.79
N VAL A 154 -5.08 -4.31 8.21
CA VAL A 154 -4.81 -5.15 7.03
C VAL A 154 -4.34 -4.31 5.85
N VAL A 155 -5.06 -3.23 5.54
CA VAL A 155 -4.68 -2.36 4.42
C VAL A 155 -3.30 -1.76 4.66
N GLU A 156 -3.03 -1.27 5.88
CA GLU A 156 -1.76 -0.66 6.24
C GLU A 156 -0.59 -1.67 6.19
N TYR A 157 -0.78 -2.88 6.72
CA TYR A 157 0.21 -3.95 6.62
C TYR A 157 0.54 -4.26 5.15
N VAL A 158 -0.49 -4.41 4.31
CA VAL A 158 -0.31 -4.69 2.88
C VAL A 158 0.39 -3.52 2.18
N GLU A 159 0.06 -2.27 2.51
CA GLU A 159 0.71 -1.08 1.98
C GLU A 159 2.20 -1.08 2.31
N LEU A 160 2.58 -1.36 3.57
CA LEU A 160 3.98 -1.45 4.00
C LEU A 160 4.73 -2.60 3.30
N VAL A 161 4.09 -3.75 3.12
CA VAL A 161 4.68 -4.89 2.39
C VAL A 161 4.90 -4.53 0.92
N LEU A 162 3.96 -3.84 0.28
CA LEU A 162 4.12 -3.37 -1.10
C LEU A 162 5.22 -2.31 -1.21
N ALA A 163 5.30 -1.37 -0.27
CA ALA A 163 6.37 -0.37 -0.22
C ALA A 163 7.77 -1.00 -0.07
N SER A 164 7.87 -2.18 0.54
CA SER A 164 9.11 -2.97 0.58
C SER A 164 9.43 -3.73 -0.72
N GLY A 165 8.62 -3.58 -1.77
CA GLY A 165 8.77 -4.29 -3.06
C GLY A 165 8.29 -5.75 -3.04
N CYS A 166 7.60 -6.18 -1.98
CA CYS A 166 7.25 -7.59 -1.75
C CYS A 166 5.82 -7.95 -2.19
N ALA A 167 5.45 -7.67 -3.45
CA ALA A 167 4.07 -7.91 -3.95
C ALA A 167 3.57 -9.36 -3.79
N ARG A 168 4.45 -10.36 -3.95
CA ARG A 168 4.09 -11.77 -3.73
C ARG A 168 3.69 -12.06 -2.29
N THR A 169 4.40 -11.48 -1.33
CA THR A 169 4.10 -11.62 0.10
C THR A 169 2.75 -10.98 0.43
N ALA A 170 2.49 -9.78 -0.10
CA ALA A 170 1.19 -9.11 0.04
C ALA A 170 0.03 -9.97 -0.50
N VAL A 171 0.17 -10.51 -1.72
CA VAL A 171 -0.85 -11.39 -2.33
C VAL A 171 -1.06 -12.68 -1.55
N SER A 172 0.04 -13.31 -1.11
CA SER A 172 -0.03 -14.54 -0.29
C SER A 172 -0.79 -14.27 1.01
N TYR A 173 -0.44 -13.18 1.70
CA TYR A 173 -1.07 -12.79 2.95
C TYR A 173 -2.57 -12.52 2.79
N LEU A 174 -2.95 -11.71 1.80
CA LEU A 174 -4.36 -11.45 1.48
C LEU A 174 -5.11 -12.74 1.15
N SER A 175 -4.48 -13.67 0.42
CA SER A 175 -5.11 -14.94 0.07
C SER A 175 -5.39 -15.81 1.29
N THR A 176 -4.45 -15.89 2.24
CA THR A 176 -4.67 -16.58 3.51
C THR A 176 -5.83 -15.98 4.30
N LEU A 177 -5.86 -14.64 4.44
CA LEU A 177 -6.94 -13.96 5.16
C LEU A 177 -8.29 -14.15 4.47
N ILE A 178 -8.37 -14.02 3.15
CA ILE A 178 -9.61 -14.25 2.38
C ILE A 178 -10.14 -15.67 2.60
N MET A 179 -9.26 -16.66 2.71
CA MET A 179 -9.65 -18.06 2.94
C MET A 179 -10.11 -18.33 4.37
N SER A 180 -9.78 -17.48 5.35
CA SER A 180 -10.19 -17.64 6.75
C SER A 180 -11.52 -16.95 7.09
N PHE A 181 -12.20 -16.31 6.13
CA PHE A 181 -13.51 -15.70 6.39
C PHE A 181 -14.63 -16.74 6.46
N ASP A 182 -15.29 -16.82 7.62
CA ASP A 182 -16.45 -17.68 7.82
C ASP A 182 -17.71 -17.17 7.09
N LYS A 183 -17.84 -15.85 6.96
CA LYS A 183 -18.99 -15.19 6.35
C LYS A 183 -18.65 -14.66 4.95
N PRO A 184 -19.14 -15.30 3.88
CA PRO A 184 -18.89 -14.83 2.52
C PRO A 184 -19.56 -13.48 2.26
N GLY A 185 -18.86 -12.61 1.56
CA GLY A 185 -19.37 -11.29 1.16
C GLY A 185 -19.36 -10.26 2.28
N SER A 186 -18.61 -10.51 3.36
CA SER A 186 -18.36 -9.46 4.36
C SER A 186 -17.65 -8.27 3.70
N HIS A 187 -17.89 -7.07 4.22
CA HIS A 187 -17.27 -5.85 3.67
C HIS A 187 -15.74 -5.95 3.67
N LEU A 188 -15.17 -6.50 4.74
CA LEU A 188 -13.74 -6.71 4.86
C LEU A 188 -13.20 -7.73 3.83
N GLU A 189 -13.89 -8.85 3.61
CA GLU A 189 -13.50 -9.81 2.57
C GLU A 189 -13.52 -9.15 1.18
N CYS A 190 -14.58 -8.39 0.87
CA CYS A 190 -14.70 -7.65 -0.40
C CYS A 190 -13.57 -6.63 -0.57
N LEU A 191 -13.20 -5.92 0.49
CA LEU A 191 -12.07 -4.99 0.49
C LEU A 191 -10.74 -5.71 0.22
N MET A 192 -10.46 -6.81 0.93
CA MET A 192 -9.22 -7.56 0.74
C MET A 192 -9.09 -8.10 -0.68
N ARG A 193 -10.20 -8.60 -1.25
CA ARG A 193 -10.27 -9.02 -2.65
C ARG A 193 -10.04 -7.86 -3.61
N LEU A 194 -10.58 -6.67 -3.31
CA LEU A 194 -10.37 -5.50 -4.16
C LEU A 194 -8.90 -5.09 -4.16
N VAL A 195 -8.27 -5.04 -2.99
CA VAL A 195 -6.83 -4.77 -2.85
C VAL A 195 -6.01 -5.82 -3.60
N ARG A 196 -6.31 -7.12 -3.42
CA ARG A 196 -5.60 -8.20 -4.13
C ARG A 196 -5.77 -8.11 -5.65
N ALA A 197 -6.99 -7.86 -6.13
CA ALA A 197 -7.26 -7.68 -7.55
C ALA A 197 -6.47 -6.50 -8.14
N ARG A 198 -6.40 -5.38 -7.41
CA ARG A 198 -5.60 -4.23 -7.81
C ARG A 198 -4.11 -4.55 -7.86
N ILE A 199 -3.58 -5.27 -6.87
CA ILE A 199 -2.18 -5.75 -6.92
C ILE A 199 -1.94 -6.57 -8.20
N TYR A 200 -2.81 -7.53 -8.51
CA TYR A 200 -2.67 -8.33 -9.73
C TYR A 200 -2.71 -7.50 -11.03
N THR A 201 -3.58 -6.48 -11.10
CA THR A 201 -3.66 -5.62 -12.29
C THR A 201 -2.45 -4.70 -12.48
N ARG A 202 -1.77 -4.33 -11.38
CA ARG A 202 -0.68 -3.33 -11.39
C ARG A 202 0.70 -3.96 -11.29
N TRP A 203 0.81 -5.14 -10.69
CA TRP A 203 1.99 -6.01 -10.66
C TRP A 203 1.69 -7.33 -11.39
N PRO A 204 1.58 -7.32 -12.72
CA PRO A 204 1.24 -8.51 -13.48
C PRO A 204 2.34 -9.58 -13.32
N SER A 205 2.08 -10.60 -12.51
CA SER A 205 2.75 -11.88 -12.63
C SER A 205 2.24 -12.56 -13.91
N GLN A 206 3.04 -12.52 -14.98
CA GLN A 206 2.91 -13.30 -16.22
C GLN A 206 1.50 -13.90 -16.46
N GLY A 207 0.57 -13.14 -17.02
CA GLY A 207 -0.76 -13.59 -17.51
C GLY A 207 -1.78 -14.06 -16.46
N ALA A 208 -1.39 -14.84 -15.46
CA ALA A 208 -2.27 -15.43 -14.45
C ALA A 208 -2.95 -14.38 -13.55
N GLY A 209 -2.27 -13.26 -13.29
CA GLY A 209 -2.80 -12.19 -12.45
C GLY A 209 -4.13 -11.60 -12.95
N ALA A 210 -4.29 -11.41 -14.26
CA ALA A 210 -5.51 -10.83 -14.82
C ALA A 210 -6.75 -11.72 -14.59
N VAL A 211 -6.57 -13.04 -14.66
CA VAL A 211 -7.64 -14.02 -14.41
C VAL A 211 -8.07 -13.98 -12.95
N GLU A 212 -7.11 -13.98 -12.02
CA GLU A 212 -7.40 -13.90 -10.58
C GLU A 212 -8.03 -12.56 -10.19
N ALA A 213 -7.54 -11.44 -10.76
CA ALA A 213 -8.15 -10.12 -10.56
C ALA A 213 -9.62 -10.12 -11.01
N MET A 214 -9.91 -10.68 -12.19
CA MET A 214 -11.27 -10.77 -12.71
C MET A 214 -12.17 -11.64 -11.82
N LYS A 215 -11.64 -12.74 -11.28
CA LYS A 215 -12.35 -13.62 -10.34
C LYS A 215 -12.73 -12.88 -9.05
N ASP A 216 -11.79 -12.13 -8.48
CA ASP A 216 -12.04 -11.31 -7.28
C ASP A 216 -13.06 -10.19 -7.54
N MET A 217 -12.95 -9.48 -8.66
CA MET A 217 -13.92 -8.42 -9.03
C MET A 217 -15.33 -8.98 -9.23
N LYS A 218 -15.47 -10.11 -9.93
CA LYS A 218 -16.78 -10.79 -10.10
C LYS A 218 -17.36 -11.22 -8.76
N TYR A 219 -16.52 -11.72 -7.85
CA TYR A 219 -16.96 -12.08 -6.50
C TYR A 219 -17.51 -10.85 -5.76
N ILE A 220 -16.77 -9.73 -5.75
CA ILE A 220 -17.21 -8.50 -5.07
C ILE A 220 -18.55 -8.02 -5.66
N LEU A 221 -18.69 -7.97 -6.98
CA LEU A 221 -19.93 -7.52 -7.64
C LEU A 221 -21.13 -8.45 -7.38
N LYS A 222 -20.91 -9.70 -6.99
CA LYS A 222 -21.99 -10.60 -6.55
C LYS A 222 -22.66 -10.08 -5.27
N PHE A 223 -21.88 -9.54 -4.34
CA PHE A 223 -22.33 -9.08 -3.03
C PHE A 223 -22.56 -7.57 -2.97
N GLU A 224 -21.68 -6.79 -3.59
CA GLU A 224 -21.71 -5.33 -3.67
C GLU A 224 -21.95 -4.88 -5.11
N ARG A 225 -23.14 -5.15 -5.65
CA ARG A 225 -23.48 -4.91 -7.08
C ARG A 225 -23.23 -3.49 -7.59
N LYS A 226 -23.23 -2.51 -6.69
CA LYS A 226 -23.03 -1.08 -7.00
C LYS A 226 -21.66 -0.55 -6.58
N ASN A 227 -20.69 -1.42 -6.27
CA ASN A 227 -19.34 -1.01 -5.90
C ASN A 227 -18.67 -0.30 -7.09
N LYS A 228 -18.54 1.03 -6.98
CA LYS A 228 -18.02 1.88 -8.06
C LYS A 228 -16.55 1.59 -8.36
N ASP A 229 -15.75 1.31 -7.34
CA ASP A 229 -14.33 0.98 -7.48
C ASP A 229 -14.16 -0.32 -8.26
N THR A 230 -14.89 -1.37 -7.89
CA THR A 230 -14.81 -2.66 -8.60
C THR A 230 -15.27 -2.55 -10.05
N LEU A 231 -16.33 -1.78 -10.33
CA LEU A 231 -16.78 -1.55 -11.70
C LEU A 231 -15.73 -0.79 -12.54
N ALA A 232 -15.09 0.23 -11.97
CA ALA A 232 -14.02 0.97 -12.62
C ALA A 232 -12.80 0.08 -12.92
N GLU A 233 -12.36 -0.71 -11.94
CA GLU A 233 -11.25 -1.66 -12.10
C GLU A 233 -11.55 -2.74 -13.12
N MET A 234 -12.79 -3.25 -13.16
CA MET A 234 -13.19 -4.27 -14.13
C MET A 234 -13.18 -3.72 -15.55
N LYS A 235 -13.63 -2.48 -15.75
CA LYS A 235 -13.55 -1.79 -17.05
C LYS A 235 -12.10 -1.58 -17.48
N PHE A 236 -11.23 -1.16 -16.54
CA PHE A 236 -9.80 -1.03 -16.80
C PHE A 236 -9.17 -2.37 -17.23
N LEU A 237 -9.42 -3.43 -16.47
CA LEU A 237 -8.90 -4.77 -16.76
C LEU A 237 -9.40 -5.32 -18.12
N GLN A 238 -10.67 -5.10 -18.45
CA GLN A 238 -11.21 -5.47 -19.77
C GLN A 238 -10.53 -4.71 -20.91
N ALA A 239 -10.27 -3.41 -20.74
CA ALA A 239 -9.53 -2.63 -21.73
C ALA A 239 -8.10 -3.15 -21.92
N CYS A 240 -7.42 -3.52 -20.82
CA CYS A 240 -6.09 -4.13 -20.89
C CYS A 240 -6.09 -5.49 -21.61
N LEU A 241 -7.13 -6.30 -21.44
CA LEU A 241 -7.26 -7.61 -22.09
C LEU A 241 -7.67 -7.52 -23.57
N ALA A 242 -8.45 -6.50 -23.93
CA ALA A 242 -8.90 -6.26 -25.30
C ALA A 242 -7.84 -5.55 -26.15
N ALA A 243 -6.89 -4.85 -25.52
CA ALA A 243 -5.75 -4.28 -26.22
C ALA A 243 -5.00 -5.40 -26.95
N PRO A 244 -4.67 -5.24 -28.25
CA PRO A 244 -3.85 -6.21 -28.96
C PRO A 244 -2.61 -6.46 -28.11
N GLN A 245 -2.29 -7.72 -27.84
CA GLN A 245 -1.00 -8.11 -27.27
C GLN A 245 0.05 -7.56 -28.24
N VAL A 246 0.56 -6.36 -27.97
CA VAL A 246 1.74 -5.84 -28.65
C VAL A 246 2.85 -6.71 -28.11
N TYR A 247 3.00 -7.87 -28.75
CA TYR A 247 4.14 -8.73 -28.52
C TYR A 247 5.37 -7.82 -28.60
N PRO A 248 6.31 -7.96 -27.66
CA PRO A 248 7.57 -7.24 -27.78
C PRO A 248 8.11 -7.51 -29.18
N SER A 249 8.55 -6.43 -29.83
CA SER A 249 8.75 -6.30 -31.28
C SER A 249 9.42 -7.52 -31.92
N LYS A 250 9.34 -7.65 -33.26
CA LYS A 250 10.04 -8.71 -34.03
C LYS A 250 11.50 -8.95 -33.57
N ILE A 251 12.15 -7.93 -33.01
CA ILE A 251 13.49 -7.97 -32.41
C ILE A 251 13.55 -8.90 -31.18
N LEU A 252 12.61 -8.80 -30.23
CA LEU A 252 12.59 -9.67 -29.05
C LEU A 252 12.27 -11.12 -29.43
N ARG A 253 11.43 -11.32 -30.45
CA ARG A 253 11.09 -12.64 -31.00
C ARG A 253 12.29 -13.29 -31.72
N ALA A 254 13.05 -12.52 -32.49
CA ALA A 254 14.29 -12.97 -33.13
C ALA A 254 15.39 -13.32 -32.08
N PHE A 255 15.45 -12.59 -30.97
CA PHE A 255 16.39 -12.86 -29.89
C PHE A 255 16.05 -14.14 -29.11
N MET A 256 14.77 -14.41 -28.85
CA MET A 256 14.37 -15.66 -28.18
C MET A 256 14.60 -16.89 -29.07
N GLN A 257 14.35 -16.78 -30.38
CA GLN A 257 14.58 -17.87 -31.34
C GLN A 257 16.07 -18.23 -31.51
N THR A 258 16.98 -17.26 -31.44
CA THR A 258 18.43 -17.52 -31.51
C THR A 258 18.97 -18.21 -30.25
N THR A 259 18.34 -18.03 -29.08
CA THR A 259 18.71 -18.73 -27.85
C THR A 259 18.21 -20.17 -27.76
N GLU A 260 17.11 -20.50 -28.45
CA GLU A 260 16.56 -21.87 -28.47
C GLU A 260 17.24 -22.76 -29.54
N SER A 261 17.65 -22.18 -30.67
CA SER A 261 18.40 -22.90 -31.72
C SER A 261 19.75 -23.46 -31.26
N LYS A 262 20.33 -22.98 -30.15
CA LYS A 262 21.61 -23.47 -29.62
C LYS A 262 21.48 -24.56 -28.56
N LYS A 263 20.25 -24.94 -28.15
CA LYS A 263 20.03 -26.00 -27.17
C LYS A 263 19.85 -27.40 -27.78
N SER A 264 19.68 -27.54 -29.10
CA SER A 264 19.55 -28.85 -29.74
C SER A 264 20.88 -29.56 -30.04
N ASP A 265 22.01 -28.84 -29.98
CA ASP A 265 23.32 -29.41 -30.29
C ASP A 265 24.12 -29.62 -29.00
N THR A 266 23.71 -30.61 -28.19
CA THR A 266 24.54 -31.16 -27.11
C THR A 266 24.93 -32.59 -27.42
N SER A 267 25.83 -32.72 -28.40
CA SER A 267 26.68 -33.90 -28.56
C SER A 267 27.88 -33.76 -27.64
N THR A 268 28.17 -34.83 -26.91
CA THR A 268 29.18 -34.99 -25.88
C THR A 268 30.61 -34.74 -26.38
N ALA A 269 31.21 -33.61 -25.98
CA ALA A 269 32.67 -33.44 -25.95
C ALA A 269 33.08 -32.36 -24.94
N ASN A 270 34.25 -32.59 -24.33
CA ASN A 270 34.87 -31.83 -23.23
C ASN A 270 34.79 -30.29 -23.35
N PRO A 271 34.68 -29.57 -22.23
CA PRO A 271 34.58 -28.11 -22.22
C PRO A 271 35.97 -27.51 -22.42
N THR A 272 36.43 -27.46 -23.66
CA THR A 272 37.43 -26.47 -24.06
C THR A 272 36.74 -25.12 -24.02
N ARG A 273 37.30 -24.20 -23.24
CA ARG A 273 36.84 -22.82 -23.06
C ARG A 273 36.66 -22.18 -24.44
N LEU A 274 35.41 -22.15 -24.94
CA LEU A 274 35.09 -21.52 -26.21
C LEU A 274 35.30 -20.02 -26.05
N ASP A 275 36.23 -19.48 -26.82
CA ASP A 275 36.44 -18.04 -26.95
C ASP A 275 35.31 -17.48 -27.83
N ILE A 276 34.25 -16.97 -27.19
CA ILE A 276 33.02 -16.45 -27.84
C ILE A 276 33.27 -15.04 -28.43
N ARG A 277 34.40 -14.83 -29.12
CA ARG A 277 34.83 -13.49 -29.56
C ARG A 277 35.02 -13.33 -31.05
N GLN A 278 34.38 -14.13 -31.89
CA GLN A 278 34.41 -13.89 -33.33
C GLN A 278 32.99 -13.78 -33.90
N ASP A 279 32.77 -12.65 -34.57
CA ASP A 279 31.66 -12.29 -35.46
C ASP A 279 30.36 -11.76 -34.86
N ILE A 280 30.40 -11.17 -33.66
CA ILE A 280 29.33 -10.24 -33.24
C ILE A 280 29.90 -8.82 -33.27
N PRO A 281 29.45 -7.97 -34.21
CA PRO A 281 29.82 -6.56 -34.24
C PRO A 281 29.60 -5.91 -32.86
N VAL A 282 30.56 -5.09 -32.42
CA VAL A 282 30.59 -4.53 -31.05
C VAL A 282 29.35 -3.69 -30.76
N ASP A 283 28.82 -3.00 -31.77
CA ASP A 283 27.57 -2.25 -31.74
C ASP A 283 26.36 -3.14 -31.39
N VAL A 284 26.28 -4.36 -31.94
CA VAL A 284 25.22 -5.33 -31.62
C VAL A 284 25.32 -5.82 -30.16
N TRP A 285 26.55 -5.99 -29.66
CA TRP A 285 26.79 -6.36 -28.26
C TRP A 285 26.43 -5.22 -27.29
N VAL A 286 26.80 -4.00 -27.64
CA VAL A 286 26.47 -2.79 -26.85
C VAL A 286 24.96 -2.57 -26.83
N GLU A 287 24.28 -2.74 -27.96
CA GLU A 287 22.82 -2.64 -28.04
C GLU A 287 22.12 -3.74 -27.21
N ALA A 288 22.58 -4.98 -27.27
CA ALA A 288 22.00 -6.08 -26.49
C ALA A 288 22.23 -5.91 -24.97
N ILE A 289 23.40 -5.43 -24.56
CA ILE A 289 23.65 -5.06 -23.15
C ILE A 289 22.77 -3.88 -22.77
N ALA A 290 22.69 -2.83 -23.58
CA ALA A 290 21.88 -1.65 -23.31
C ALA A 290 20.39 -2.00 -23.21
N MET A 291 19.87 -2.90 -24.05
CA MET A 291 18.50 -3.39 -23.97
C MET A 291 18.26 -4.28 -22.75
N ARG A 292 19.23 -5.13 -22.36
CA ARG A 292 19.12 -5.90 -21.10
C ARG A 292 19.20 -4.99 -19.89
N LEU A 293 20.10 -4.02 -19.89
CA LEU A 293 20.21 -3.03 -18.83
C LEU A 293 18.90 -2.24 -18.78
N ALA A 294 18.41 -1.71 -19.89
CA ALA A 294 17.15 -0.99 -19.99
C ALA A 294 15.96 -1.84 -19.54
N ALA A 295 15.85 -3.12 -19.93
CA ALA A 295 14.76 -4.00 -19.47
C ALA A 295 14.87 -4.37 -17.98
N ASN A 296 16.10 -4.47 -17.45
CA ASN A 296 16.33 -4.78 -16.04
C ASN A 296 16.15 -3.52 -15.16
N ILE A 297 16.54 -2.37 -15.69
CA ILE A 297 16.30 -1.03 -15.18
C ILE A 297 14.81 -0.70 -15.26
N GLU A 298 14.10 -1.06 -16.34
CA GLU A 298 12.64 -0.97 -16.49
C GLU A 298 11.93 -1.92 -15.53
N ARG A 299 12.43 -3.15 -15.31
CA ARG A 299 11.90 -4.02 -14.23
C ARG A 299 12.15 -3.43 -12.84
N HIS A 300 13.30 -2.83 -12.61
CA HIS A 300 13.60 -2.11 -11.36
C HIS A 300 12.81 -0.80 -11.24
N PHE A 301 12.46 -0.14 -12.35
CA PHE A 301 11.71 1.12 -12.39
C PHE A 301 10.19 0.93 -12.41
N GLU A 302 9.68 -0.18 -12.98
CA GLU A 302 8.30 -0.64 -12.84
C GLU A 302 8.02 -1.07 -11.40
N ALA A 303 9.05 -1.53 -10.67
CA ALA A 303 8.91 -1.81 -9.26
C ALA A 303 8.71 -0.54 -8.41
N ASN A 304 9.29 0.64 -8.74
CA ASN A 304 9.20 1.80 -7.83
C ASN A 304 9.15 3.25 -8.40
N HIS A 305 9.55 3.62 -9.64
CA HIS A 305 9.78 5.06 -9.97
C HIS A 305 9.56 5.55 -11.42
N ARG A 306 8.85 4.83 -12.30
CA ARG A 306 8.69 5.21 -13.74
C ARG A 306 8.15 6.64 -14.00
N CYS A 307 7.27 7.16 -13.16
CA CYS A 307 6.67 8.50 -13.36
C CYS A 307 7.62 9.67 -13.03
N TYR A 308 8.55 9.48 -12.08
CA TYR A 308 9.47 10.51 -11.61
C TYR A 308 10.52 10.85 -12.68
N TYR A 309 11.13 9.83 -13.27
CA TYR A 309 12.17 10.02 -14.29
C TYR A 309 11.64 10.43 -15.65
N ILE A 310 10.39 10.11 -16.00
CA ILE A 310 9.74 10.65 -17.21
C ILE A 310 9.51 12.16 -17.06
N ALA A 311 9.17 12.64 -15.86
CA ALA A 311 9.02 14.07 -15.60
C ALA A 311 10.38 14.79 -15.60
N GLU A 312 11.41 14.18 -15.01
CA GLU A 312 12.77 14.73 -14.95
C GLU A 312 13.47 14.74 -16.33
N ALA A 313 13.31 13.69 -17.14
CA ALA A 313 13.83 13.65 -18.50
C ALA A 313 13.13 14.67 -19.42
N LYS A 314 11.83 14.90 -19.24
CA LYS A 314 11.10 15.97 -19.95
C LYS A 314 11.59 17.37 -19.55
N PHE A 315 11.90 17.57 -18.27
CA PHE A 315 12.44 18.83 -17.75
C PHE A 315 13.86 19.12 -18.29
N ILE A 316 14.73 18.12 -18.35
CA ILE A 316 16.07 18.25 -18.93
C ILE A 316 15.98 18.52 -20.45
N ALA A 317 15.10 17.81 -21.15
CA ALA A 317 14.90 18.01 -22.59
C ALA A 317 14.27 19.38 -22.95
N SER A 318 13.54 20.02 -22.04
CA SER A 318 13.04 21.39 -22.23
C SER A 318 14.04 22.48 -21.82
N SER A 319 15.15 22.10 -21.20
CA SER A 319 16.19 23.02 -20.70
C SER A 319 17.46 23.02 -21.55
N LEU A 320 17.47 22.26 -22.65
CA LEU A 320 18.49 22.22 -23.69
C LEU A 320 17.89 22.78 -24.98
#